data_AF-A0A0U5A4F7-F1
#
_entry.id   AF-A0A0U5A4F7-F1
#
_cell.length_a   1.000
_cell.length_b   1.000
_cell.length_c   1.000
_cell.angle_alpha   90.00
_cell.angle_beta   90.00
_cell.angle_gamma   90.00
#
_symmetry.space_group_name_H-M   'P 1'
#
loop_
_entity.id
_entity.type
_entity.pdbx_description
1 polymer ?
#
loop_
_entity_poly.entity_id
_entity_poly.type
_entity_poly.pdbx_seq_one_letter_code
_entity_poly.pdbx_strand_id
1 'polypeptide(L)'
;MAYDMSKFTSPESTGQWLRDWAAKEFGSSHADEITHLVTEYGQLIARRKYELLSEVPYVYSVANYDEVERVSTEWDDLLNRAQSVHRKFSDTATQDAFFQLILYQIEAGKTVVDLYNTVALNGWYAAQHRLSTNRLAERAHELFELDANITRRYHEVNGGKWDKMASQSHIGYTNWQQPPANIMPNVSWVDGDDDTDLVGVVVQGQAGPASEGSNNTLLPMSPYMPPNELRYFDIFARSRGTFSYHVRTNATYVQVSNRAGTISSSDKQPDGQCVITVDWRKVPTGVSNVEIVVSHTAYGVGDSYTLILPLNKTRIKPGFKGHVESNGIISIEAEHHTQAQPENDLSYITIPGYGRTLSGVKLWPATASAQTPESAPSLKYPFYSFSQTQSPKLIVYLGSTLNHDPSRPLRYAFSIDGREPKIIQPVPDTSMGASRLGGVPRLGGMGGYRVWILVVRLSKGSMS
;
A
#
# COMPACT_ATOMS: atom_id res chain seq x y z
N MET A 1 26.23 -4.85 -16.58
CA MET A 1 26.71 -5.66 -15.44
C MET A 1 27.62 -6.80 -15.88
N ALA A 2 27.15 -7.84 -16.57
CA ALA A 2 27.99 -9.02 -16.88
C ALA A 2 29.29 -8.71 -17.65
N TYR A 3 29.24 -7.80 -18.63
CA TYR A 3 30.42 -7.38 -19.40
C TYR A 3 31.46 -6.62 -18.55
N ASP A 4 31.00 -5.78 -17.63
CA ASP A 4 31.86 -4.95 -16.78
C ASP A 4 31.12 -4.65 -15.46
N MET A 5 31.49 -5.41 -14.42
CA MET A 5 30.90 -5.29 -13.09
C MET A 5 31.53 -4.14 -12.28
N SER A 6 32.70 -3.63 -12.70
CA SER A 6 33.39 -2.54 -12.00
C SER A 6 32.59 -1.24 -11.98
N LYS A 7 31.66 -1.07 -12.93
CA LYS A 7 30.71 0.05 -13.01
C LYS A 7 29.49 -0.08 -12.10
N PHE A 8 29.35 -1.19 -11.38
CA PHE A 8 28.18 -1.51 -10.56
C PHE A 8 28.55 -1.85 -9.11
N THR A 9 29.57 -1.16 -8.59
CA THR A 9 30.10 -1.40 -7.24
C THR A 9 29.48 -0.52 -6.17
N SER A 10 28.65 0.47 -6.52
CA SER A 10 27.91 1.31 -5.57
C SER A 10 26.39 1.10 -5.68
N PRO A 11 25.60 1.36 -4.62
CA PRO A 11 24.14 1.30 -4.67
C PRO A 11 23.51 2.17 -5.77
N GLU A 12 24.10 3.32 -6.06
CA GLU A 12 23.59 4.33 -7.00
C GLU A 12 23.88 3.96 -8.46
N SER A 13 24.75 2.97 -8.70
CA SER A 13 25.21 2.62 -10.04
C SER A 13 24.09 2.18 -10.98
N THR A 14 23.02 1.59 -10.44
CA THR A 14 21.84 1.18 -11.22
C THR A 14 21.03 2.38 -11.70
N GLY A 15 20.84 3.39 -10.84
CA GLY A 15 20.19 4.65 -11.21
C GLY A 15 20.99 5.42 -12.26
N GLN A 16 22.31 5.49 -12.11
CA GLN A 16 23.18 6.12 -13.11
C GLN A 16 23.08 5.40 -14.46
N TRP A 17 23.07 4.07 -14.47
CA TRP A 17 22.91 3.30 -15.70
C TRP A 17 21.57 3.58 -16.40
N LEU A 18 20.48 3.63 -15.63
CA LEU A 18 19.16 3.98 -16.18
C LEU A 18 19.15 5.39 -16.77
N ARG A 19 19.81 6.34 -16.12
CA ARG A 19 19.95 7.71 -16.63
C ARG A 19 20.73 7.77 -17.92
N ASP A 20 21.86 7.06 -18.00
CA ASP A 20 22.69 7.03 -19.21
C ASP A 20 21.96 6.35 -20.38
N TRP A 21 21.23 5.25 -20.10
CA TRP A 21 20.34 4.62 -21.07
C TRP A 21 19.25 5.59 -21.54
N ALA A 22 18.56 6.27 -20.61
CA ALA A 22 17.50 7.20 -20.96
C ALA A 22 18.02 8.38 -21.79
N ALA A 23 19.19 8.94 -21.43
CA ALA A 23 19.83 10.00 -22.20
C ALA A 23 20.21 9.55 -23.61
N LYS A 24 20.68 8.31 -23.75
CA LYS A 24 21.05 7.71 -25.04
C LYS A 24 19.85 7.48 -25.94
N GLU A 25 18.75 6.94 -25.41
CA GLU A 25 17.58 6.57 -26.22
C GLU A 25 16.60 7.74 -26.44
N PHE A 26 16.50 8.68 -25.49
CA PHE A 26 15.46 9.73 -25.46
C PHE A 26 16.00 11.16 -25.27
N GLY A 27 17.31 11.33 -25.21
CA GLY A 27 17.96 12.62 -25.03
C GLY A 27 18.09 13.06 -23.57
N SER A 28 19.15 13.81 -23.29
CA SER A 28 19.54 14.21 -21.93
C SER A 28 18.52 15.09 -21.20
N SER A 29 17.64 15.80 -21.92
CA SER A 29 16.64 16.70 -21.33
C SER A 29 15.53 15.99 -20.57
N HIS A 30 15.33 14.68 -20.82
CA HIS A 30 14.29 13.87 -20.18
C HIS A 30 14.85 12.72 -19.35
N ALA A 31 16.17 12.52 -19.35
CA ALA A 31 16.82 11.35 -18.76
C ALA A 31 16.50 11.15 -17.27
N ASP A 32 16.48 12.22 -16.47
CA ASP A 32 16.22 12.13 -15.03
C ASP A 32 14.77 11.68 -14.76
N GLU A 33 13.81 12.28 -15.46
CA GLU A 33 12.40 11.92 -15.30
C GLU A 33 12.14 10.49 -15.80
N ILE A 34 12.73 10.09 -16.93
CA ILE A 34 12.61 8.72 -17.43
C ILE A 34 13.23 7.70 -16.46
N THR A 35 14.35 8.06 -15.82
CA THR A 35 14.97 7.22 -14.78
C THR A 35 14.02 7.01 -13.61
N HIS A 36 13.34 8.07 -13.17
CA HIS A 36 12.33 7.96 -12.12
C HIS A 36 11.14 7.09 -12.57
N LEU A 37 10.60 7.29 -13.77
CA LEU A 37 9.48 6.49 -14.29
C LEU A 37 9.81 4.99 -14.30
N VAL A 38 10.99 4.61 -14.80
CA VAL A 38 11.39 3.20 -14.89
C VAL A 38 11.69 2.61 -13.50
N THR A 39 12.29 3.40 -12.60
CA THR A 39 12.56 2.97 -11.23
C THR A 39 11.26 2.74 -10.47
N GLU A 40 10.33 3.70 -10.53
CA GLU A 40 9.03 3.65 -9.86
C GLU A 40 8.16 2.54 -10.43
N TYR A 41 8.09 2.38 -11.75
CA TYR A 41 7.44 1.23 -12.38
C TYR A 41 8.00 -0.10 -11.85
N GLY A 42 9.33 -0.23 -11.83
CA GLY A 42 10.02 -1.42 -11.32
C GLY A 42 9.65 -1.74 -9.87
N GLN A 43 9.56 -0.72 -9.02
CA GLN A 43 9.13 -0.87 -7.63
C GLN A 43 7.66 -1.29 -7.51
N LEU A 44 6.76 -0.68 -8.26
CA LEU A 44 5.33 -1.00 -8.19
C LEU A 44 5.06 -2.44 -8.64
N ILE A 45 5.67 -2.90 -9.75
CA ILE A 45 5.53 -4.29 -10.21
C ILE A 45 6.28 -5.31 -9.34
N ALA A 46 7.19 -4.84 -8.48
CA ALA A 46 7.88 -5.67 -7.50
C ALA A 46 7.01 -5.96 -6.27
N ARG A 47 6.01 -5.12 -5.98
CA ARG A 47 5.09 -5.35 -4.84
C ARG A 47 4.25 -6.60 -5.05
N ARG A 48 3.74 -6.79 -6.28
CA ARG A 48 2.95 -7.96 -6.68
C ARG A 48 2.97 -8.10 -8.20
N LYS A 49 3.20 -9.32 -8.71
CA LYS A 49 3.06 -9.61 -10.16
C LYS A 49 1.60 -9.62 -10.56
N TYR A 50 1.32 -9.22 -11.80
CA TYR A 50 -0.04 -9.06 -12.31
C TYR A 50 -0.84 -10.37 -12.22
N GLU A 51 -0.19 -11.48 -12.57
CA GLU A 51 -0.74 -12.83 -12.54
C GLU A 51 -1.11 -13.31 -11.13
N LEU A 52 -0.69 -12.58 -10.09
CA LEU A 52 -0.93 -12.91 -8.68
C LEU A 52 -1.91 -11.95 -8.00
N LEU A 53 -2.48 -11.01 -8.75
CA LEU A 53 -3.51 -10.09 -8.25
C LEU A 53 -4.89 -10.75 -8.13
N SER A 54 -5.10 -11.90 -8.80
CA SER A 54 -6.31 -12.72 -8.63
C SER A 54 -6.32 -13.58 -7.36
N GLU A 55 -5.20 -13.67 -6.64
CA GLU A 55 -5.13 -14.46 -5.41
C GLU A 55 -5.98 -13.84 -4.29
N VAL A 56 -6.63 -14.72 -3.51
CA VAL A 56 -7.43 -14.36 -2.34
C VAL A 56 -6.76 -14.94 -1.08
N PRO A 57 -6.63 -14.18 0.03
CA PRO A 57 -7.05 -12.79 0.21
C PRO A 57 -6.28 -11.82 -0.68
N TYR A 58 -6.97 -10.76 -1.12
CA TYR A 58 -6.39 -9.74 -1.99
C TYR A 58 -5.19 -9.05 -1.33
N VAL A 59 -4.20 -8.66 -2.13
CA VAL A 59 -2.89 -8.23 -1.64
C VAL A 59 -2.91 -6.86 -0.94
N TYR A 60 -3.77 -5.94 -1.39
CA TYR A 60 -3.88 -4.60 -0.84
C TYR A 60 -5.15 -4.49 0.02
N SER A 61 -5.05 -3.80 1.15
CA SER A 61 -6.15 -3.65 2.08
C SER A 61 -7.18 -2.64 1.58
N VAL A 62 -8.44 -3.07 1.44
CA VAL A 62 -9.62 -2.21 1.25
C VAL A 62 -10.12 -1.57 2.55
N ALA A 63 -9.54 -1.95 3.69
CA ALA A 63 -10.06 -1.57 5.01
C ALA A 63 -9.06 -0.73 5.83
N ASN A 64 -7.76 -0.91 5.61
CA ASN A 64 -6.73 -0.32 6.46
C ASN A 64 -5.82 0.62 5.68
N TYR A 65 -5.53 1.78 6.27
CA TYR A 65 -4.56 2.76 5.79
C TYR A 65 -4.82 3.32 4.38
N ASP A 66 -6.05 3.15 3.88
CA ASP A 66 -6.45 3.54 2.54
C ASP A 66 -5.46 2.97 1.47
N GLU A 67 -4.99 1.73 1.70
CA GLU A 67 -3.89 1.13 0.95
C GLU A 67 -4.25 0.94 -0.53
N VAL A 68 -5.44 0.43 -0.82
CA VAL A 68 -5.91 0.23 -2.21
C VAL A 68 -5.96 1.57 -2.96
N GLU A 69 -6.55 2.59 -2.36
CA GLU A 69 -6.71 3.93 -2.95
C GLU A 69 -5.35 4.59 -3.19
N ARG A 70 -4.44 4.49 -2.22
CA ARG A 70 -3.07 4.98 -2.37
C ARG A 70 -2.32 4.29 -3.49
N VAL A 71 -2.41 2.95 -3.58
CA VAL A 71 -1.76 2.20 -4.66
C VAL A 71 -2.29 2.64 -6.02
N SER A 72 -3.61 2.81 -6.18
CA SER A 72 -4.19 3.34 -7.42
C SER A 72 -3.64 4.75 -7.73
N THR A 73 -3.54 5.62 -6.72
CA THR A 73 -3.00 6.98 -6.87
C THR A 73 -1.53 6.97 -7.32
N GLU A 74 -0.70 6.09 -6.75
CA GLU A 74 0.71 5.94 -7.15
C GLU A 74 0.82 5.52 -8.63
N TRP A 75 -0.05 4.63 -9.12
CA TRP A 75 -0.11 4.28 -10.54
C TRP A 75 -0.67 5.39 -11.43
N ASP A 76 -1.67 6.15 -10.96
CA ASP A 76 -2.20 7.33 -11.65
C ASP A 76 -1.10 8.38 -11.87
N ASP A 77 -0.36 8.71 -10.82
CA ASP A 77 0.74 9.69 -10.88
C ASP A 77 1.85 9.23 -11.83
N LEU A 78 2.24 7.96 -11.76
CA LEU A 78 3.23 7.37 -12.66
C LEU A 78 2.77 7.46 -14.13
N LEU A 79 1.52 7.09 -14.42
CA LEU A 79 0.97 7.15 -15.78
C LEU A 79 0.90 8.60 -16.29
N ASN A 80 0.40 9.52 -15.47
CA ASN A 80 0.25 10.92 -15.83
C ASN A 80 1.61 11.55 -16.20
N ARG A 81 2.64 11.25 -15.40
CA ARG A 81 4.02 11.68 -15.67
C ARG A 81 4.58 11.05 -16.95
N ALA A 82 4.40 9.75 -17.15
CA ALA A 82 4.85 9.06 -18.36
C ALA A 82 4.20 9.61 -19.64
N GLN A 83 2.88 9.83 -19.63
CA GLN A 83 2.18 10.45 -20.74
C GLN A 83 2.62 11.90 -20.99
N SER A 84 2.94 12.64 -19.92
CA SER A 84 3.49 14.00 -20.02
C SER A 84 4.84 14.01 -20.73
N VAL A 85 5.74 13.07 -20.42
CA VAL A 85 7.03 12.91 -21.12
C VAL A 85 6.80 12.49 -22.57
N HIS A 86 5.95 11.50 -22.81
CA HIS A 86 5.63 11.02 -24.16
C HIS A 86 5.19 12.14 -25.11
N ARG A 87 4.32 13.04 -24.63
CA ARG A 87 3.82 14.19 -25.41
C ARG A 87 4.88 15.26 -25.72
N LYS A 88 6.05 15.22 -25.09
CA LYS A 88 7.14 16.18 -25.35
C LYS A 88 7.99 15.83 -26.57
N PHE A 89 7.98 14.57 -27.01
CA PHE A 89 8.68 14.18 -28.23
C PHE A 89 7.90 14.65 -29.45
N SER A 90 8.59 15.32 -30.38
CA SER A 90 7.98 15.90 -31.59
C SER A 90 8.00 14.94 -32.78
N ASP A 91 8.86 13.93 -32.78
CA ASP A 91 8.96 12.93 -33.84
C ASP A 91 8.28 11.60 -33.45
N THR A 92 7.60 11.01 -34.42
CA THR A 92 6.85 9.76 -34.23
C THR A 92 7.75 8.59 -33.87
N ALA A 93 8.99 8.54 -34.37
CA ALA A 93 9.90 7.42 -34.08
C ALA A 93 10.27 7.36 -32.59
N THR A 94 10.55 8.50 -31.97
CA THR A 94 10.83 8.60 -30.53
C THR A 94 9.57 8.38 -29.69
N GLN A 95 8.41 8.89 -30.14
CA GLN A 95 7.13 8.58 -29.50
C GLN A 95 6.84 7.08 -29.49
N ASP A 96 6.98 6.39 -30.64
CA ASP A 96 6.82 4.94 -30.74
C ASP A 96 7.82 4.18 -29.88
N ALA A 97 9.09 4.62 -29.84
CA ALA A 97 10.12 4.05 -28.96
C ALA A 97 9.78 4.19 -27.49
N PHE A 98 9.32 5.37 -27.07
CA PHE A 98 8.91 5.61 -25.69
C PHE A 98 7.65 4.82 -25.34
N PHE A 99 6.69 4.74 -26.28
CA PHE A 99 5.49 3.94 -26.10
C PHE A 99 5.82 2.48 -25.86
N GLN A 100 6.63 1.87 -26.72
CA GLN A 100 6.92 0.43 -26.65
C GLN A 100 7.84 0.04 -25.48
N LEU A 101 8.68 0.95 -24.96
CA LEU A 101 9.68 0.66 -23.92
C LEU A 101 9.27 1.10 -22.51
N ILE A 102 8.41 2.11 -22.38
CA ILE A 102 8.03 2.69 -21.08
C ILE A 102 6.53 2.81 -20.91
N LEU A 103 5.85 3.54 -21.80
CA LEU A 103 4.45 3.94 -21.56
C LEU A 103 3.49 2.75 -21.62
N TYR A 104 3.67 1.83 -22.56
CA TYR A 104 2.85 0.61 -22.66
C TYR A 104 2.87 -0.20 -21.35
N GLN A 105 4.06 -0.37 -20.77
CA GLN A 105 4.25 -1.14 -19.53
C GLN A 105 3.51 -0.49 -18.36
N ILE A 106 3.58 0.83 -18.27
CA ILE A 106 2.91 1.62 -17.22
C ILE A 106 1.38 1.57 -17.41
N GLU A 107 0.89 1.77 -18.63
CA GLU A 107 -0.55 1.74 -18.94
C GLU A 107 -1.16 0.36 -18.71
N ALA A 108 -0.54 -0.70 -19.25
CA ALA A 108 -1.00 -2.07 -19.07
C ALA A 108 -0.95 -2.46 -17.58
N GLY A 109 0.17 -2.14 -16.92
CA GLY A 109 0.36 -2.45 -15.51
C GLY A 109 -0.65 -1.80 -14.58
N LYS A 110 -0.87 -0.50 -14.76
CA LYS A 110 -1.92 0.24 -14.06
C LYS A 110 -3.29 -0.37 -14.30
N THR A 111 -3.62 -0.66 -15.55
CA THR A 111 -4.96 -1.14 -15.93
C THR A 111 -5.29 -2.46 -15.22
N VAL A 112 -4.33 -3.39 -15.14
CA VAL A 112 -4.53 -4.66 -14.44
C VAL A 112 -4.59 -4.46 -12.92
N VAL A 113 -3.76 -3.59 -12.35
CA VAL A 113 -3.82 -3.26 -10.90
C VAL A 113 -5.17 -2.63 -10.54
N ASP A 114 -5.61 -1.63 -11.30
CA ASP A 114 -6.89 -0.97 -11.11
C ASP A 114 -8.06 -1.93 -11.29
N LEU A 115 -7.99 -2.88 -12.23
CA LEU A 115 -9.02 -3.90 -12.42
C LEU A 115 -9.23 -4.67 -11.11
N TYR A 116 -8.15 -5.19 -10.52
CA TYR A 116 -8.26 -5.98 -9.30
C TYR A 116 -8.52 -5.13 -8.05
N ASN A 117 -8.00 -3.90 -7.96
CA ASN A 117 -8.38 -2.94 -6.92
C ASN A 117 -9.89 -2.64 -6.97
N THR A 118 -10.43 -2.43 -8.17
CA THR A 118 -11.86 -2.18 -8.40
C THR A 118 -12.70 -3.39 -8.01
N VAL A 119 -12.28 -4.61 -8.37
CA VAL A 119 -12.96 -5.84 -7.98
C VAL A 119 -12.95 -6.06 -6.47
N ALA A 120 -11.83 -5.75 -5.80
CA ALA A 120 -11.73 -5.84 -4.34
C ALA A 120 -12.67 -4.83 -3.65
N LEU A 121 -12.71 -3.58 -4.13
CA LEU A 121 -13.63 -2.56 -3.64
C LEU A 121 -15.09 -2.90 -3.94
N ASN A 122 -15.39 -3.47 -5.11
CA ASN A 122 -16.73 -3.94 -5.46
C ASN A 122 -17.22 -4.99 -4.45
N GLY A 123 -16.39 -5.98 -4.10
CA GLY A 123 -16.72 -6.95 -3.06
C GLY A 123 -16.92 -6.32 -1.67
N TRP A 124 -16.09 -5.34 -1.31
CA TRP A 124 -16.20 -4.59 -0.05
C TRP A 124 -17.48 -3.78 0.05
N TYR A 125 -17.86 -3.10 -1.04
CA TYR A 125 -19.08 -2.27 -1.11
C TYR A 125 -20.34 -3.14 -1.18
N ALA A 126 -20.26 -4.30 -1.84
CA ALA A 126 -21.35 -5.27 -1.87
C ALA A 126 -21.71 -5.79 -0.47
N ALA A 127 -20.69 -6.07 0.36
CA ALA A 127 -20.90 -6.50 1.75
C ALA A 127 -21.62 -5.45 2.62
N GLN A 128 -21.59 -4.18 2.19
CA GLN A 128 -22.26 -3.06 2.84
C GLN A 128 -23.59 -2.70 2.18
N HIS A 129 -24.01 -3.46 1.16
CA HIS A 129 -25.18 -3.19 0.33
C HIS A 129 -25.18 -1.77 -0.27
N ARG A 130 -24.01 -1.25 -0.65
CA ARG A 130 -23.88 0.05 -1.32
C ARG A 130 -24.35 -0.04 -2.76
N LEU A 131 -25.19 0.89 -3.22
CA LEU A 131 -25.57 0.94 -4.65
C LEU A 131 -24.38 1.28 -5.57
N SER A 132 -23.37 2.00 -5.08
CA SER A 132 -22.13 2.28 -5.81
C SER A 132 -21.32 1.02 -6.17
N THR A 133 -21.65 -0.14 -5.59
CA THR A 133 -21.13 -1.46 -6.01
C THR A 133 -21.30 -1.68 -7.52
N ASN A 134 -22.45 -1.31 -8.07
CA ASN A 134 -22.79 -1.56 -9.48
C ASN A 134 -21.89 -0.76 -10.42
N ARG A 135 -21.57 0.49 -10.06
CA ARG A 135 -20.61 1.30 -10.80
C ARG A 135 -19.20 0.71 -10.77
N LEU A 136 -18.79 0.11 -9.65
CA LEU A 136 -17.50 -0.58 -9.59
C LEU A 136 -17.51 -1.84 -10.47
N ALA A 137 -18.64 -2.54 -10.59
CA ALA A 137 -18.78 -3.66 -11.52
C ALA A 137 -18.64 -3.20 -12.99
N GLU A 138 -19.33 -2.13 -13.39
CA GLU A 138 -19.18 -1.51 -14.71
C GLU A 138 -17.72 -1.09 -14.97
N ARG A 139 -17.09 -0.42 -14.00
CA ARG A 139 -15.71 0.01 -14.10
C ARG A 139 -14.74 -1.15 -14.29
N ALA A 140 -14.97 -2.27 -13.62
CA ALA A 140 -14.15 -3.46 -13.80
C ALA A 140 -14.27 -4.00 -15.24
N HIS A 141 -15.48 -4.01 -15.83
CA HIS A 141 -15.67 -4.38 -17.23
C HIS A 141 -14.91 -3.44 -18.17
N GLU A 142 -15.02 -2.13 -17.96
CA GLU A 142 -14.28 -1.13 -18.76
C GLU A 142 -12.76 -1.33 -18.70
N LEU A 143 -12.22 -1.62 -17.51
CA LEU A 143 -10.79 -1.86 -17.31
C LEU A 143 -10.32 -3.13 -18.02
N PHE A 144 -11.13 -4.18 -18.01
CA PHE A 144 -10.82 -5.42 -18.74
C PHE A 144 -10.84 -5.22 -20.26
N GLU A 145 -11.78 -4.43 -20.79
CA GLU A 145 -11.78 -4.04 -22.20
C GLU A 145 -10.59 -3.13 -22.55
N LEU A 146 -10.25 -2.20 -21.66
CA LEU A 146 -9.11 -1.31 -21.82
C LEU A 146 -7.79 -2.09 -21.93
N ASP A 147 -7.59 -3.12 -21.12
CA ASP A 147 -6.42 -4.01 -21.22
C ASP A 147 -6.28 -4.63 -22.63
N ALA A 148 -7.38 -5.17 -23.16
CA ALA A 148 -7.41 -5.72 -24.49
C ALA A 148 -7.13 -4.65 -25.57
N ASN A 149 -7.62 -3.42 -25.37
CA ASN A 149 -7.38 -2.30 -26.29
C ASN A 149 -5.90 -1.86 -26.28
N ILE A 150 -5.29 -1.77 -25.10
CA ILE A 150 -3.86 -1.43 -24.93
C ILE A 150 -2.99 -2.49 -25.62
N THR A 151 -3.33 -3.77 -25.46
CA THR A 151 -2.64 -4.87 -26.14
C THR A 151 -2.73 -4.76 -27.67
N ARG A 152 -3.92 -4.45 -28.22
CA ARG A 152 -4.07 -4.24 -29.67
C ARG A 152 -3.25 -3.06 -30.17
N ARG A 153 -3.26 -1.93 -29.45
CA ARG A 153 -2.44 -0.77 -29.80
C ARG A 153 -0.94 -1.11 -29.83
N TYR A 154 -0.47 -1.95 -28.90
CA TYR A 154 0.92 -2.42 -28.91
C TYR A 154 1.23 -3.28 -30.13
N HIS A 155 0.32 -4.15 -30.56
CA HIS A 155 0.49 -4.96 -31.75
C HIS A 155 0.48 -4.14 -33.04
N GLU A 156 -0.23 -3.02 -33.09
CA GLU A 156 -0.36 -2.17 -34.29
C GLU A 156 0.81 -1.20 -34.49
N VAL A 157 1.58 -0.88 -33.44
CA VAL A 157 2.64 0.14 -33.50
C VAL A 157 3.69 -0.20 -34.57
N ASN A 158 4.19 0.84 -35.24
CA ASN A 158 5.23 0.75 -36.28
C ASN A 158 4.87 -0.28 -37.37
N GLY A 159 3.62 -0.24 -37.85
CA GLY A 159 3.14 -1.10 -38.93
C GLY A 159 3.06 -2.58 -38.56
N GLY A 160 2.79 -2.90 -37.30
CA GLY A 160 2.64 -4.30 -36.87
C GLY A 160 3.93 -4.98 -36.40
N LYS A 161 5.02 -4.23 -36.20
CA LYS A 161 6.35 -4.80 -35.92
C LYS A 161 6.38 -5.77 -34.74
N TRP A 162 5.55 -5.52 -33.73
CA TRP A 162 5.48 -6.29 -32.49
C TRP A 162 4.17 -7.05 -32.32
N ASP A 163 3.46 -7.37 -33.42
CA ASP A 163 2.27 -8.23 -33.35
C ASP A 163 2.60 -9.52 -32.59
N LYS A 164 1.67 -9.93 -31.73
CA LYS A 164 1.76 -11.08 -30.81
C LYS A 164 2.74 -11.00 -29.65
N MET A 165 3.64 -10.01 -29.57
CA MET A 165 4.58 -9.90 -28.44
C MET A 165 3.86 -9.78 -27.09
N ALA A 166 2.73 -9.10 -27.06
CA ALA A 166 1.88 -8.93 -25.87
C ALA A 166 0.70 -9.92 -25.79
N SER A 167 0.72 -11.06 -26.49
CA SER A 167 -0.42 -12.00 -26.50
C SER A 167 -0.52 -12.94 -25.30
N GLN A 168 0.37 -12.81 -24.30
CA GLN A 168 0.34 -13.65 -23.12
C GLN A 168 -0.90 -13.38 -22.26
N SER A 169 -1.61 -14.43 -21.87
CA SER A 169 -2.70 -14.34 -20.89
C SER A 169 -2.13 -14.01 -19.49
N HIS A 170 -2.63 -12.96 -18.88
CA HIS A 170 -2.14 -12.39 -17.62
C HIS A 170 -3.25 -12.05 -16.61
N ILE A 171 -4.54 -12.24 -16.97
CA ILE A 171 -5.70 -12.01 -16.09
C ILE A 171 -6.47 -13.32 -15.89
N GLY A 172 -6.78 -13.66 -14.63
CA GLY A 172 -7.64 -14.81 -14.29
C GLY A 172 -6.88 -16.09 -13.89
N TYR A 173 -5.68 -15.97 -13.34
CA TYR A 173 -4.93 -17.12 -12.83
C TYR A 173 -5.65 -17.74 -11.62
N THR A 174 -5.77 -19.06 -11.62
CA THR A 174 -6.35 -19.86 -10.50
C THR A 174 -5.35 -20.86 -9.93
N ASN A 175 -4.20 -21.02 -10.58
CA ASN A 175 -3.08 -21.84 -10.15
C ASN A 175 -1.77 -21.28 -10.78
N TRP A 176 -0.68 -22.05 -10.72
CA TRP A 176 0.62 -21.62 -11.22
C TRP A 176 0.69 -21.44 -12.76
N GLN A 177 -0.17 -22.13 -13.50
CA GLN A 177 -0.21 -22.13 -14.96
C GLN A 177 -1.16 -21.05 -15.49
N GLN A 178 -0.77 -20.44 -16.62
CA GLN A 178 -1.58 -19.43 -17.30
C GLN A 178 -2.94 -19.98 -17.73
N PRO A 179 -4.01 -19.16 -17.67
CA PRO A 179 -5.31 -19.53 -18.23
C PRO A 179 -5.23 -19.57 -19.78
N PRO A 180 -6.16 -20.25 -20.47
CA PRO A 180 -6.15 -20.30 -21.94
C PRO A 180 -6.43 -18.94 -22.62
N ALA A 181 -7.00 -17.98 -21.88
CA ALA A 181 -7.26 -16.61 -22.30
C ALA A 181 -7.32 -15.69 -21.06
N ASN A 182 -7.31 -14.37 -21.25
CA ASN A 182 -7.67 -13.43 -20.18
C ASN A 182 -9.13 -13.66 -19.77
N ILE A 183 -9.38 -13.81 -18.47
CA ILE A 183 -10.72 -14.07 -17.92
C ILE A 183 -11.11 -12.91 -17.02
N MET A 184 -12.23 -12.27 -17.32
CA MET A 184 -12.81 -11.18 -16.52
C MET A 184 -13.06 -11.68 -15.07
N PRO A 185 -12.53 -11.01 -14.04
CA PRO A 185 -12.82 -11.38 -12.65
C PRO A 185 -14.31 -11.24 -12.32
N ASN A 186 -14.79 -12.07 -11.39
CA ASN A 186 -16.17 -11.97 -10.91
C ASN A 186 -16.39 -10.63 -10.18
N VAL A 187 -17.56 -10.04 -10.41
CA VAL A 187 -18.04 -8.83 -9.75
C VAL A 187 -19.42 -9.06 -9.15
N SER A 188 -19.71 -8.35 -8.07
CA SER A 188 -20.99 -8.33 -7.39
C SER A 188 -21.86 -7.19 -7.93
N TRP A 189 -23.17 -7.41 -7.88
CA TRP A 189 -24.20 -6.41 -8.14
C TRP A 189 -25.15 -6.39 -6.94
N VAL A 190 -25.68 -5.21 -6.63
CA VAL A 190 -26.63 -4.98 -5.53
C VAL A 190 -27.94 -4.47 -6.14
N ASP A 191 -29.06 -5.05 -5.70
CA ASP A 191 -30.39 -4.57 -6.05
C ASP A 191 -30.79 -3.44 -5.08
N GLY A 192 -31.49 -2.43 -5.61
CA GLY A 192 -31.99 -1.30 -4.83
C GLY A 192 -33.48 -1.37 -4.52
N ASP A 193 -34.15 -2.50 -4.78
CA ASP A 193 -35.60 -2.65 -4.64
C ASP A 193 -36.08 -2.84 -3.18
N ASP A 194 -35.18 -2.91 -2.19
CA ASP A 194 -35.56 -2.92 -0.76
C ASP A 194 -35.79 -1.49 -0.22
N ASP A 195 -37.03 -1.01 -0.32
CA ASP A 195 -37.41 0.35 0.08
C ASP A 195 -37.29 0.63 1.59
N THR A 196 -36.93 -0.36 2.42
CA THR A 196 -36.94 -0.21 3.89
C THR A 196 -35.61 0.23 4.51
N ASP A 197 -34.51 0.16 3.75
CA ASP A 197 -33.15 0.44 4.26
C ASP A 197 -32.38 1.33 3.27
N LEU A 198 -32.87 2.55 3.04
CA LEU A 198 -32.33 3.49 2.05
C LEU A 198 -30.96 4.05 2.42
N VAL A 199 -30.75 4.34 3.70
CA VAL A 199 -29.58 5.09 4.18
C VAL A 199 -28.54 4.13 4.73
N GLY A 200 -27.30 4.29 4.29
CA GLY A 200 -26.15 3.62 4.87
C GLY A 200 -25.18 4.62 5.46
N VAL A 201 -24.66 4.30 6.64
CA VAL A 201 -23.47 4.96 7.20
C VAL A 201 -22.46 3.87 7.50
N VAL A 202 -21.18 4.08 7.18
CA VAL A 202 -20.13 3.17 7.65
C VAL A 202 -18.90 3.96 8.08
N VAL A 203 -18.26 3.50 9.15
CA VAL A 203 -17.02 4.09 9.63
C VAL A 203 -15.83 3.42 8.94
N GLN A 204 -14.77 4.19 8.68
CA GLN A 204 -13.56 3.69 8.02
C GLN A 204 -13.07 2.35 8.60
N GLY A 205 -12.78 1.40 7.71
CA GLY A 205 -12.25 0.07 8.04
C GLY A 205 -13.27 -0.97 8.50
N GLN A 206 -14.58 -0.66 8.51
CA GLN A 206 -15.63 -1.64 8.83
C GLN A 206 -16.22 -2.28 7.59
N ALA A 207 -16.39 -3.61 7.64
CA ALA A 207 -16.91 -4.41 6.54
C ALA A 207 -18.43 -4.31 6.35
N GLY A 208 -19.17 -3.87 7.38
CA GLY A 208 -20.61 -3.72 7.35
C GLY A 208 -21.03 -2.33 7.82
N PRO A 209 -22.26 -1.90 7.48
CA PRO A 209 -22.77 -0.59 7.85
C PRO A 209 -22.92 -0.46 9.38
N ALA A 210 -22.92 0.78 9.84
CA ALA A 210 -23.33 1.17 11.18
C ALA A 210 -24.78 0.77 11.43
N SER A 211 -25.11 0.48 12.69
CA SER A 211 -26.49 0.23 13.11
C SER A 211 -27.11 1.49 13.72
N GLU A 212 -28.33 1.80 13.31
CA GLU A 212 -29.15 2.87 13.92
C GLU A 212 -29.44 2.54 15.40
N GLY A 213 -29.60 3.58 16.22
CA GLY A 213 -29.84 3.43 17.66
C GLY A 213 -28.69 2.79 18.46
N SER A 214 -27.54 2.51 17.83
CA SER A 214 -26.37 1.90 18.46
C SER A 214 -25.14 2.79 18.35
N ASN A 215 -24.18 2.59 19.26
CA ASN A 215 -22.90 3.28 19.21
C ASN A 215 -21.95 2.59 18.22
N ASN A 216 -21.50 3.33 17.21
CA ASN A 216 -20.57 2.84 16.19
C ASN A 216 -19.20 3.49 16.37
N THR A 217 -18.17 2.72 16.70
CA THR A 217 -16.86 3.27 17.09
C THR A 217 -15.96 3.49 15.87
N LEU A 218 -15.53 4.73 15.67
CA LEU A 218 -14.51 5.11 14.68
C LEU A 218 -13.12 4.65 15.14
N LEU A 219 -12.20 4.52 14.17
CA LEU A 219 -10.78 4.38 14.49
C LEU A 219 -10.29 5.58 15.32
N PRO A 220 -9.46 5.36 16.35
CA PRO A 220 -8.98 6.42 17.22
C PRO A 220 -8.14 7.44 16.47
N MET A 221 -8.12 8.67 16.99
CA MET A 221 -7.21 9.73 16.57
C MET A 221 -6.23 10.10 17.68
N SER A 222 -5.02 10.47 17.27
CA SER A 222 -3.97 10.97 18.15
C SER A 222 -3.25 12.16 17.50
N PRO A 223 -2.57 13.03 18.27
CA PRO A 223 -1.84 14.17 17.73
C PRO A 223 -0.60 13.77 16.90
N TYR A 224 -0.24 12.48 16.89
CA TYR A 224 0.93 11.93 16.20
C TYR A 224 0.56 11.09 14.97
N MET A 225 -0.71 11.14 14.54
CA MET A 225 -1.09 10.58 13.24
C MET A 225 -0.27 11.25 12.12
N PRO A 226 0.17 10.48 11.11
CA PRO A 226 0.71 11.03 9.87
C PRO A 226 -0.23 12.08 9.28
N PRO A 227 0.27 13.22 8.75
CA PRO A 227 -0.58 14.30 8.24
C PRO A 227 -1.51 13.90 7.09
N ASN A 228 -1.14 12.87 6.33
CA ASN A 228 -1.89 12.33 5.22
C ASN A 228 -2.83 11.17 5.62
N GLU A 229 -2.78 10.71 6.87
CA GLU A 229 -3.70 9.68 7.36
C GLU A 229 -5.03 10.33 7.76
N LEU A 230 -6.12 9.91 7.13
CA LEU A 230 -7.44 10.46 7.37
C LEU A 230 -8.24 9.60 8.35
N ARG A 231 -9.23 10.22 8.99
CA ARG A 231 -10.38 9.53 9.59
C ARG A 231 -11.63 10.01 8.91
N TYR A 232 -12.48 9.08 8.53
CA TYR A 232 -13.74 9.40 7.90
C TYR A 232 -14.79 8.35 8.19
N PHE A 233 -16.02 8.69 7.82
CA PHE A 233 -17.11 7.76 7.61
C PHE A 233 -17.77 8.13 6.28
N ASP A 234 -18.40 7.16 5.65
CA ASP A 234 -19.17 7.37 4.43
C ASP A 234 -20.66 7.33 4.76
N ILE A 235 -21.43 8.14 4.05
CA ILE A 235 -22.89 8.11 3.99
C ILE A 235 -23.25 7.73 2.56
N PHE A 236 -24.16 6.78 2.34
CA PHE A 236 -24.42 6.25 1.00
C PHE A 236 -25.85 5.73 0.84
N ALA A 237 -26.30 5.59 -0.40
CA ALA A 237 -27.57 4.94 -0.70
C ALA A 237 -27.43 3.41 -0.75
N ARG A 238 -28.35 2.73 -0.09
CA ARG A 238 -28.46 1.27 -0.06
C ARG A 238 -29.64 0.74 -0.86
N SER A 239 -30.66 1.58 -1.09
CA SER A 239 -31.79 1.28 -1.97
C SER A 239 -32.19 2.50 -2.82
N ARG A 240 -33.20 2.33 -3.68
CA ARG A 240 -33.65 3.40 -4.57
C ARG A 240 -34.39 4.46 -3.76
N GLY A 241 -33.94 5.70 -3.89
CA GLY A 241 -34.56 6.84 -3.25
C GLY A 241 -33.62 8.04 -3.17
N THR A 242 -34.06 9.04 -2.42
CA THR A 242 -33.31 10.24 -2.12
C THR A 242 -33.50 10.57 -0.65
N PHE A 243 -32.42 10.89 0.05
CA PHE A 243 -32.46 11.30 1.45
C PHE A 243 -31.57 12.51 1.68
N SER A 244 -31.97 13.35 2.63
CA SER A 244 -31.13 14.44 3.13
C SER A 244 -30.48 14.04 4.44
N TYR A 245 -29.27 14.52 4.71
CA TYR A 245 -28.56 14.26 5.95
C TYR A 245 -27.94 15.53 6.54
N HIS A 246 -27.71 15.50 7.85
CA HIS A 246 -26.99 16.52 8.60
C HIS A 246 -26.15 15.88 9.72
N VAL A 247 -24.90 16.29 9.83
CA VAL A 247 -23.90 15.80 10.78
C VAL A 247 -23.67 16.84 11.88
N ARG A 248 -23.81 16.43 13.14
CA ARG A 248 -23.51 17.24 14.32
C ARG A 248 -22.43 16.56 15.16
N THR A 249 -21.71 17.36 15.93
CA THR A 249 -20.77 16.86 16.94
C THR A 249 -21.01 17.58 18.25
N ASN A 250 -20.79 16.88 19.37
CA ASN A 250 -20.87 17.48 20.70
C ASN A 250 -19.60 18.27 21.10
N ALA A 251 -18.55 18.28 20.26
CA ALA A 251 -17.27 18.93 20.56
C ALA A 251 -16.94 20.06 19.58
N THR A 252 -16.62 21.25 20.09
CA THR A 252 -16.26 22.43 19.28
C THR A 252 -14.87 22.32 18.62
N TYR A 253 -14.05 21.37 19.06
CA TYR A 253 -12.72 21.09 18.53
C TYR A 253 -12.68 19.95 17.51
N VAL A 254 -13.84 19.39 17.15
CA VAL A 254 -13.98 18.40 16.08
C VAL A 254 -14.74 19.02 14.92
N GLN A 255 -14.15 18.92 13.73
CA GLN A 255 -14.73 19.35 12.47
C GLN A 255 -14.97 18.14 11.57
N VAL A 256 -15.99 18.21 10.75
CA VAL A 256 -16.34 17.15 9.78
C VAL A 256 -16.58 17.87 8.45
N SER A 257 -16.04 17.36 7.34
CA SER A 257 -16.37 17.87 6.01
C SER A 257 -17.75 17.38 5.56
N ASN A 258 -18.33 18.00 4.53
CA ASN A 258 -19.61 17.55 3.93
C ASN A 258 -20.73 17.32 4.97
N ARG A 259 -20.87 18.24 5.94
CA ARG A 259 -21.75 18.07 7.12
C ARG A 259 -23.23 18.00 6.82
N ALA A 260 -23.67 18.42 5.64
CA ALA A 260 -25.05 18.30 5.25
C ALA A 260 -25.11 18.17 3.73
N GLY A 261 -26.13 17.48 3.25
CA GLY A 261 -26.30 17.25 1.83
C GLY A 261 -27.53 16.40 1.55
N THR A 262 -27.71 16.12 0.27
CA THR A 262 -28.75 15.21 -0.24
C THR A 262 -28.05 14.17 -1.09
N ILE A 263 -28.35 12.90 -0.86
CA ILE A 263 -27.84 11.79 -1.66
C ILE A 263 -29.03 11.20 -2.40
N SER A 264 -28.89 11.05 -3.73
CA SER A 264 -29.86 10.34 -4.54
C SER A 264 -29.25 9.07 -5.12
N SER A 265 -29.98 7.96 -5.03
CA SER A 265 -29.61 6.69 -5.68
C SER A 265 -29.47 6.79 -7.21
N SER A 266 -30.05 7.81 -7.84
CA SER A 266 -29.90 8.07 -9.29
C SER A 266 -28.60 8.79 -9.65
N ASP A 267 -27.85 9.27 -8.65
CA ASP A 267 -26.57 9.93 -8.87
C ASP A 267 -25.51 8.93 -9.33
N LYS A 268 -24.56 9.38 -10.17
CA LYS A 268 -23.43 8.53 -10.61
C LYS A 268 -22.54 8.07 -9.45
N GLN A 269 -22.57 8.76 -8.32
CA GLN A 269 -21.90 8.39 -7.09
C GLN A 269 -22.85 8.68 -5.93
N PRO A 270 -23.70 7.72 -5.52
CA PRO A 270 -24.66 7.92 -4.45
C PRO A 270 -24.02 7.76 -3.06
N ASP A 271 -22.77 8.24 -2.91
CA ASP A 271 -21.95 8.13 -1.71
C ASP A 271 -21.35 9.50 -1.38
N GLY A 272 -21.24 9.83 -0.10
CA GLY A 272 -20.60 11.04 0.43
C GLY A 272 -19.64 10.70 1.55
N GLN A 273 -18.37 11.06 1.38
CA GLN A 273 -17.34 10.88 2.42
C GLN A 273 -17.30 12.10 3.36
N CYS A 274 -17.29 11.84 4.66
CA CYS A 274 -17.21 12.83 5.72
C CYS A 274 -15.87 12.70 6.48
N VAL A 275 -14.91 13.56 6.15
CA VAL A 275 -13.56 13.57 6.75
C VAL A 275 -13.57 14.34 8.06
N ILE A 276 -12.95 13.76 9.09
CA ILE A 276 -12.89 14.29 10.44
C ILE A 276 -11.54 14.99 10.67
N THR A 277 -11.58 16.21 11.19
CA THR A 277 -10.39 16.97 11.60
C THR A 277 -10.51 17.44 13.06
N VAL A 278 -9.37 17.49 13.76
CA VAL A 278 -9.33 17.74 15.21
C VAL A 278 -8.36 18.89 15.54
N ASP A 279 -8.85 19.92 16.23
CA ASP A 279 -8.03 20.98 16.81
C ASP A 279 -7.42 20.50 18.14
N TRP A 280 -6.27 19.83 18.05
CA TRP A 280 -5.55 19.27 19.19
C TRP A 280 -5.19 20.29 20.28
N ARG A 281 -5.24 21.60 20.01
CA ARG A 281 -4.97 22.62 21.04
C ARG A 281 -6.10 22.67 22.08
N LYS A 282 -7.34 22.39 21.66
CA LYS A 282 -8.56 22.47 22.47
C LYS A 282 -9.04 21.14 23.06
N VAL A 283 -8.55 20.00 22.55
CA VAL A 283 -8.88 18.67 23.09
C VAL A 283 -8.41 18.56 24.55
N PRO A 284 -9.20 18.01 25.49
CA PRO A 284 -8.76 17.71 26.85
C PRO A 284 -7.53 16.79 26.88
N THR A 285 -6.71 16.84 27.93
CA THR A 285 -5.57 15.92 28.07
C THR A 285 -6.07 14.52 28.40
N GLY A 286 -5.42 13.49 27.83
CA GLY A 286 -5.78 12.09 28.07
C GLY A 286 -6.74 11.53 27.02
N VAL A 287 -7.50 10.51 27.41
CA VAL A 287 -8.47 9.82 26.55
C VAL A 287 -9.84 10.46 26.73
N SER A 288 -10.53 10.73 25.63
CA SER A 288 -11.90 11.23 25.60
C SER A 288 -12.64 10.68 24.40
N ASN A 289 -13.98 10.64 24.46
CA ASN A 289 -14.81 10.27 23.32
C ASN A 289 -15.62 11.48 22.86
N VAL A 290 -15.68 11.68 21.55
CA VAL A 290 -16.54 12.67 20.90
C VAL A 290 -17.69 11.95 20.23
N GLU A 291 -18.89 12.46 20.42
CA GLU A 291 -20.08 11.96 19.73
C GLU A 291 -20.26 12.73 18.42
N ILE A 292 -20.46 12.00 17.34
CA ILE A 292 -20.83 12.51 16.02
C ILE A 292 -22.17 11.88 15.66
N VAL A 293 -23.20 12.70 15.49
CA VAL A 293 -24.55 12.27 15.14
C VAL A 293 -24.80 12.58 13.68
N VAL A 294 -25.13 11.56 12.90
CA VAL A 294 -25.57 11.68 11.50
C VAL A 294 -27.08 11.53 11.49
N SER A 295 -27.80 12.65 11.44
CA SER A 295 -29.26 12.65 11.27
C SER A 295 -29.60 12.59 9.80
N HIS A 296 -30.63 11.85 9.43
CA HIS A 296 -31.12 11.78 8.06
C HIS A 296 -32.64 11.88 8.00
N THR A 297 -33.16 12.15 6.81
CA THR A 297 -34.60 12.13 6.52
C THR A 297 -34.82 11.45 5.19
N ALA A 298 -35.49 10.31 5.24
CA ALA A 298 -35.86 9.46 4.11
C ALA A 298 -37.38 9.24 4.14
N TYR A 299 -38.06 9.38 3.01
CA TYR A 299 -39.53 9.18 2.91
C TYR A 299 -40.37 9.97 3.95
N GLY A 300 -39.88 11.12 4.39
CA GLY A 300 -40.54 11.94 5.42
C GLY A 300 -40.37 11.43 6.86
N VAL A 301 -39.60 10.35 7.07
CA VAL A 301 -39.22 9.81 8.38
C VAL A 301 -37.78 10.22 8.69
N GLY A 302 -37.52 10.68 9.90
CA GLY A 302 -36.17 11.03 10.36
C GLY A 302 -35.62 10.00 11.33
N ASP A 303 -34.36 9.63 11.16
CA ASP A 303 -33.59 8.80 12.09
C ASP A 303 -32.14 9.28 12.19
N SER A 304 -31.30 8.59 12.95
CA SER A 304 -29.91 8.95 13.15
C SER A 304 -28.97 7.79 13.50
N TYR A 305 -27.71 7.98 13.12
CA TYR A 305 -26.59 7.16 13.54
C TYR A 305 -25.74 7.91 14.55
N THR A 306 -25.32 7.22 15.61
CA THR A 306 -24.37 7.74 16.59
C THR A 306 -23.01 7.10 16.37
N LEU A 307 -22.03 7.93 16.01
CA LEU A 307 -20.63 7.54 15.85
C LEU A 307 -19.82 8.04 17.03
N ILE A 308 -19.01 7.16 17.61
CA ILE A 308 -18.12 7.47 18.73
C ILE A 308 -16.70 7.59 18.20
N LEU A 309 -16.11 8.79 18.31
CA LEU A 309 -14.73 9.07 17.95
C LEU A 309 -13.83 9.07 19.20
N PRO A 310 -12.99 8.05 19.39
CA PRO A 310 -12.01 8.07 20.46
C PRO A 310 -10.87 9.03 20.12
N LEU A 311 -10.60 9.97 21.01
CA LEU A 311 -9.45 10.86 20.96
C LEU A 311 -8.48 10.51 22.07
N ASN A 312 -7.21 10.35 21.73
CA ASN A 312 -6.14 10.14 22.69
C ASN A 312 -5.11 11.26 22.59
N LYS A 313 -5.23 12.28 23.44
CA LYS A 313 -4.28 13.40 23.50
C LYS A 313 -3.06 13.00 24.33
N THR A 314 -2.23 12.14 23.75
CA THR A 314 -0.93 11.77 24.30
C THR A 314 0.08 12.92 24.16
N ARG A 315 1.16 12.85 24.94
CA ARG A 315 2.27 13.80 24.88
C ARG A 315 3.59 13.05 24.96
N ILE A 316 4.49 13.35 24.03
CA ILE A 316 5.90 12.94 24.11
C ILE A 316 6.66 13.83 25.10
N LYS A 317 7.78 13.32 25.61
CA LYS A 317 8.74 14.10 26.37
C LYS A 317 9.27 15.28 25.52
N PRO A 318 9.32 16.52 26.05
CA PRO A 318 9.92 17.64 25.35
C PRO A 318 11.34 17.32 24.85
N GLY A 319 11.62 17.67 23.60
CA GLY A 319 12.93 17.44 22.96
C GLY A 319 13.16 16.02 22.42
N PHE A 320 12.18 15.11 22.50
CA PHE A 320 12.29 13.80 21.85
C PHE A 320 12.39 13.96 20.33
N LYS A 321 13.31 13.20 19.72
CA LYS A 321 13.50 13.10 18.26
C LYS A 321 13.54 11.62 17.90
N GLY A 322 12.59 11.18 17.08
CA GLY A 322 12.44 9.78 16.70
C GLY A 322 11.03 9.48 16.23
N HIS A 323 10.72 8.19 16.14
CA HIS A 323 9.45 7.67 15.62
C HIS A 323 8.41 7.56 16.74
N VAL A 324 7.23 8.13 16.56
CA VAL A 324 6.22 8.18 17.62
C VAL A 324 5.07 7.23 17.30
N GLU A 325 4.61 6.48 18.30
CA GLU A 325 3.46 5.60 18.16
C GLU A 325 2.21 6.40 17.78
N SER A 326 1.49 5.88 16.78
CA SER A 326 0.13 6.28 16.47
C SER A 326 -0.74 5.03 16.47
N ASN A 327 -1.80 5.03 17.31
CA ASN A 327 -2.80 3.96 17.38
C ASN A 327 -2.21 2.55 17.58
N GLY A 328 -1.28 2.39 18.52
CA GLY A 328 -0.70 1.08 18.85
C GLY A 328 0.41 0.62 17.91
N ILE A 329 0.79 1.41 16.91
CA ILE A 329 1.75 1.02 15.87
C ILE A 329 2.82 2.09 15.70
N ILE A 330 4.05 1.61 15.45
CA ILE A 330 5.18 2.40 14.99
C ILE A 330 5.68 1.72 13.71
N SER A 331 5.73 2.46 12.61
CA SER A 331 6.26 1.98 11.32
C SER A 331 7.44 2.86 10.91
N ILE A 332 8.56 2.23 10.53
CA ILE A 332 9.84 2.91 10.31
C ILE A 332 10.46 2.36 9.02
N GLU A 333 10.66 3.22 8.02
CA GLU A 333 11.47 2.88 6.85
C GLU A 333 12.93 2.65 7.28
N ALA A 334 13.59 1.66 6.68
CA ALA A 334 14.89 1.19 7.14
C ALA A 334 15.98 2.28 7.09
N GLU A 335 15.90 3.24 6.17
CA GLU A 335 16.85 4.36 6.10
C GLU A 335 16.65 5.42 7.20
N HIS A 336 15.50 5.45 7.88
CA HIS A 336 15.18 6.47 8.89
C HIS A 336 15.78 6.16 10.27
N HIS A 337 17.01 5.65 10.30
CA HIS A 337 17.80 5.54 11.53
C HIS A 337 18.34 6.91 11.95
N THR A 338 18.46 7.18 13.25
CA THR A 338 19.06 8.44 13.71
C THR A 338 20.57 8.34 13.92
N GLN A 339 21.09 7.12 14.07
CA GLN A 339 22.52 6.86 14.22
C GLN A 339 22.87 5.58 13.47
N ALA A 340 23.99 5.62 12.74
CA ALA A 340 24.66 4.46 12.19
C ALA A 340 26.06 4.39 12.83
N GLN A 341 26.39 3.27 13.46
CA GLN A 341 27.68 3.04 14.09
C GLN A 341 28.47 2.04 13.23
N PRO A 342 29.52 2.46 12.51
CA PRO A 342 30.42 1.55 11.83
C PRO A 342 31.29 0.80 12.84
N GLU A 343 31.75 -0.40 12.47
CA GLU A 343 32.62 -1.24 13.31
C GLU A 343 33.43 -2.18 12.41
N ASN A 344 34.70 -2.45 12.74
CA ASN A 344 35.57 -3.36 11.97
C ASN A 344 35.65 -3.05 10.46
N ASP A 345 35.74 -1.77 10.07
CA ASP A 345 35.69 -1.30 8.68
C ASP A 345 34.39 -1.66 7.91
N LEU A 346 33.34 -2.02 8.64
CA LEU A 346 32.02 -2.32 8.11
C LEU A 346 31.03 -1.22 8.47
N SER A 347 30.07 -1.00 7.59
CA SER A 347 28.97 -0.06 7.80
C SER A 347 27.69 -0.54 7.14
N TYR A 348 26.57 0.06 7.52
CA TYR A 348 25.34 -0.07 6.75
C TYR A 348 25.28 1.03 5.69
N ILE A 349 24.88 0.67 4.48
CA ILE A 349 24.57 1.61 3.40
C ILE A 349 23.10 1.51 3.05
N THR A 350 22.55 2.62 2.56
CA THR A 350 21.20 2.68 1.99
C THR A 350 21.24 2.32 0.51
N ILE A 351 20.25 1.57 0.06
CA ILE A 351 20.03 1.23 -1.34
C ILE A 351 18.72 1.92 -1.76
N PRO A 352 18.80 3.07 -2.46
CA PRO A 352 17.61 3.83 -2.86
C PRO A 352 16.66 3.00 -3.72
N GLY A 353 15.35 3.11 -3.46
CA GLY A 353 14.32 2.41 -4.24
C GLY A 353 14.34 0.87 -4.12
N TYR A 354 15.16 0.30 -3.22
CA TYR A 354 15.19 -1.13 -3.01
C TYR A 354 13.97 -1.61 -2.22
N GLY A 355 13.27 -2.62 -2.73
CA GLY A 355 12.17 -3.28 -2.04
C GLY A 355 10.80 -2.76 -2.49
N ARG A 356 9.86 -2.65 -1.55
CA ARG A 356 8.44 -2.34 -1.82
C ARG A 356 8.10 -0.87 -1.57
N THR A 357 8.88 -0.19 -0.75
CA THR A 357 8.65 1.19 -0.27
C THR A 357 9.90 2.04 -0.50
N LEU A 358 10.31 2.89 0.43
CA LEU A 358 11.31 3.93 0.21
C LEU A 358 12.70 3.38 -0.20
N SER A 359 13.24 2.43 0.56
CA SER A 359 14.59 1.89 0.36
C SER A 359 14.86 0.63 1.17
N GLY A 360 16.06 0.07 1.02
CA GLY A 360 16.60 -0.97 1.89
C GLY A 360 17.96 -0.58 2.47
N VAL A 361 18.34 -1.20 3.58
CA VAL A 361 19.68 -1.06 4.17
C VAL A 361 20.43 -2.38 4.13
N LYS A 362 21.74 -2.33 3.93
CA LYS A 362 22.59 -3.52 3.81
C LYS A 362 23.96 -3.29 4.44
N LEU A 363 24.51 -4.33 5.08
CA LEU A 363 25.90 -4.38 5.50
C LEU A 363 26.85 -4.29 4.29
N TRP A 364 27.90 -3.48 4.43
CA TRP A 364 28.88 -3.24 3.38
C TRP A 364 30.33 -3.35 3.92
N PRO A 365 31.28 -3.87 3.11
CA PRO A 365 31.12 -4.45 1.77
C PRO A 365 30.30 -5.74 1.76
N ALA A 366 29.72 -6.09 0.61
CA ALA A 366 28.90 -7.30 0.46
C ALA A 366 29.66 -8.61 0.75
N THR A 367 31.00 -8.57 0.76
CA THR A 367 31.91 -9.68 1.07
C THR A 367 32.25 -9.80 2.55
N ALA A 368 31.74 -8.91 3.42
CA ALA A 368 31.99 -8.93 4.85
C ALA A 368 31.76 -10.31 5.46
N SER A 369 32.66 -10.74 6.35
CA SER A 369 32.53 -11.99 7.12
C SER A 369 31.34 -11.94 8.08
N ALA A 370 30.93 -13.09 8.62
CA ALA A 370 29.91 -13.11 9.67
C ALA A 370 30.37 -12.31 10.90
N GLN A 371 29.46 -11.51 11.46
CA GLN A 371 29.73 -10.65 12.62
C GLN A 371 29.09 -11.22 13.88
N THR A 372 29.57 -10.81 15.06
CA THR A 372 28.90 -11.06 16.35
C THR A 372 28.22 -9.78 16.85
N PRO A 373 27.21 -9.84 17.72
CA PRO A 373 26.55 -8.63 18.25
C PRO A 373 27.50 -7.61 18.88
N GLU A 374 28.63 -8.05 19.44
CA GLU A 374 29.64 -7.22 20.11
C GLU A 374 30.58 -6.51 19.12
N SER A 375 30.67 -7.01 17.89
CA SER A 375 31.64 -6.59 16.86
C SER A 375 30.99 -6.10 15.57
N ALA A 376 29.66 -6.14 15.48
CA ALA A 376 28.92 -5.74 14.30
C ALA A 376 28.64 -4.23 14.28
N PRO A 377 28.63 -3.59 13.08
CA PRO A 377 28.04 -2.27 12.95
C PRO A 377 26.54 -2.32 13.30
N SER A 378 25.97 -1.17 13.66
CA SER A 378 24.56 -1.09 14.08
C SER A 378 23.84 0.15 13.59
N LEU A 379 22.52 0.05 13.50
CA LEU A 379 21.60 1.14 13.21
C LEU A 379 20.69 1.35 14.42
N LYS A 380 20.49 2.61 14.83
CA LYS A 380 19.63 2.96 15.98
C LYS A 380 18.41 3.74 15.54
N TYR A 381 17.26 3.30 16.06
CA TYR A 381 15.94 3.86 15.77
C TYR A 381 15.26 4.24 17.10
N PRO A 382 15.43 5.48 17.57
CA PRO A 382 14.69 5.98 18.71
C PRO A 382 13.19 5.99 18.39
N PHE A 383 12.40 5.41 19.27
CA PHE A 383 10.95 5.44 19.16
C PHE A 383 10.30 5.76 20.50
N TYR A 384 9.06 6.25 20.46
CA TYR A 384 8.27 6.58 21.63
C TYR A 384 6.95 5.81 21.61
N SER A 385 6.76 4.92 22.58
CA SER A 385 5.55 4.12 22.76
C SER A 385 4.71 4.68 23.91
N PHE A 386 3.43 4.89 23.68
CA PHE A 386 2.42 5.19 24.70
C PHE A 386 1.76 3.92 25.24
N SER A 387 1.69 2.87 24.42
CA SER A 387 1.01 1.62 24.74
C SER A 387 1.80 0.76 25.74
N GLN A 388 1.10 0.26 26.75
CA GLN A 388 1.60 -0.79 27.64
C GLN A 388 1.02 -2.14 27.21
N THR A 389 1.73 -2.85 26.34
CA THR A 389 1.32 -4.20 25.90
C THR A 389 2.14 -5.28 26.60
N GLN A 390 1.48 -6.39 26.95
CA GLN A 390 2.14 -7.55 27.55
C GLN A 390 2.95 -8.36 26.53
N SER A 391 2.67 -8.17 25.23
CA SER A 391 3.23 -8.97 24.14
C SER A 391 3.41 -8.10 22.89
N PRO A 392 4.30 -7.10 22.92
CA PRO A 392 4.67 -6.34 21.73
C PRO A 392 5.28 -7.27 20.65
N LYS A 393 5.15 -6.83 19.40
CA LYS A 393 5.68 -7.54 18.24
C LYS A 393 6.61 -6.60 17.48
N LEU A 394 7.84 -7.05 17.24
CA LEU A 394 8.72 -6.43 16.25
C LEU A 394 8.52 -7.16 14.92
N ILE A 395 8.20 -6.40 13.87
CA ILE A 395 8.08 -6.91 12.50
C ILE A 395 9.22 -6.34 11.68
N VAL A 396 10.05 -7.21 11.10
CA VAL A 396 11.13 -6.80 10.20
C VAL A 396 10.83 -7.33 8.81
N TYR A 397 10.84 -6.44 7.82
CA TYR A 397 10.70 -6.75 6.40
C TYR A 397 12.10 -6.90 5.80
N LEU A 398 12.43 -8.09 5.29
CA LEU A 398 13.74 -8.40 4.72
C LEU A 398 13.63 -8.75 3.24
N GLY A 399 14.71 -8.48 2.50
CA GLY A 399 14.89 -8.97 1.14
C GLY A 399 14.88 -10.50 1.05
N SER A 400 14.72 -11.01 -0.17
CA SER A 400 14.43 -12.42 -0.47
C SER A 400 15.59 -13.41 -0.33
N THR A 401 16.73 -12.96 0.17
CA THR A 401 17.99 -13.69 0.03
C THR A 401 17.92 -15.03 0.77
N LEU A 402 18.39 -16.08 0.12
CA LEU A 402 18.54 -17.42 0.70
C LEU A 402 19.94 -17.59 1.30
N ASN A 403 20.11 -18.61 2.15
CA ASN A 403 21.43 -19.06 2.58
C ASN A 403 22.17 -19.61 1.34
N HIS A 404 23.00 -18.79 0.71
CA HIS A 404 23.80 -19.14 -0.46
C HIS A 404 25.11 -19.82 -0.08
N ASP A 405 25.60 -19.57 1.14
CA ASP A 405 26.71 -20.28 1.77
C ASP A 405 26.18 -21.00 3.03
N PRO A 406 26.06 -22.34 3.02
CA PRO A 406 25.57 -23.11 4.16
C PRO A 406 26.42 -22.98 5.42
N SER A 407 27.70 -22.59 5.30
CA SER A 407 28.58 -22.35 6.46
C SER A 407 28.34 -20.99 7.11
N ARG A 408 27.61 -20.10 6.42
CA ARG A 408 27.37 -18.70 6.82
C ARG A 408 25.90 -18.33 6.65
N PRO A 409 24.98 -18.92 7.43
CA PRO A 409 23.56 -18.61 7.32
C PRO A 409 23.29 -17.12 7.62
N LEU A 410 22.31 -16.55 6.92
CA LEU A 410 21.90 -15.17 7.10
C LEU A 410 21.28 -14.97 8.48
N ARG A 411 21.86 -14.06 9.26
CA ARG A 411 21.43 -13.72 10.61
C ARG A 411 21.50 -12.21 10.83
N TYR A 412 20.65 -11.71 11.71
CA TYR A 412 20.77 -10.37 12.27
C TYR A 412 20.53 -10.42 13.78
N ALA A 413 20.97 -9.39 14.49
CA ALA A 413 20.67 -9.21 15.90
C ALA A 413 19.93 -7.90 16.10
N PHE A 414 19.08 -7.84 17.12
CA PHE A 414 18.49 -6.59 17.58
C PHE A 414 18.49 -6.53 19.10
N SER A 415 18.53 -5.33 19.64
CA SER A 415 18.39 -5.04 21.06
C SER A 415 17.46 -3.84 21.24
N ILE A 416 16.73 -3.81 22.35
CA ILE A 416 15.88 -2.69 22.75
C ILE A 416 16.39 -2.23 24.11
N ASP A 417 16.62 -0.92 24.24
CA ASP A 417 17.11 -0.26 25.45
C ASP A 417 18.40 -0.86 26.04
N GLY A 418 19.28 -1.36 25.16
CA GLY A 418 20.60 -1.88 25.56
C GLY A 418 20.58 -3.25 26.27
N ARG A 419 19.45 -3.97 26.21
CA ARG A 419 19.34 -5.35 26.73
C ARG A 419 20.16 -6.32 25.89
N GLU A 420 20.30 -7.55 26.39
CA GLU A 420 20.95 -8.65 25.67
C GLU A 420 20.41 -8.79 24.23
N PRO A 421 21.29 -8.73 23.20
CA PRO A 421 20.87 -8.85 21.81
C PRO A 421 20.19 -10.19 21.51
N LYS A 422 19.06 -10.13 20.82
CA LYS A 422 18.40 -11.32 20.29
C LYS A 422 18.86 -11.59 18.87
N ILE A 423 19.49 -12.74 18.66
CA ILE A 423 19.92 -13.21 17.34
C ILE A 423 18.76 -13.92 16.64
N ILE A 424 18.61 -13.61 15.36
CA ILE A 424 17.56 -14.12 14.50
C ILE A 424 18.19 -14.73 13.24
N GLN A 425 17.74 -15.93 12.88
CA GLN A 425 18.04 -16.60 11.61
C GLN A 425 16.74 -16.73 10.79
N PRO A 426 16.48 -15.82 9.83
CA PRO A 426 15.22 -15.82 9.08
C PRO A 426 15.05 -17.05 8.18
N VAL A 427 16.15 -17.53 7.59
CA VAL A 427 16.17 -18.70 6.71
C VAL A 427 16.74 -19.88 7.50
N PRO A 428 15.91 -20.85 7.93
CA PRO A 428 16.41 -22.00 8.67
C PRO A 428 17.22 -22.90 7.73
N ASP A 429 18.17 -23.63 8.31
CA ASP A 429 18.93 -24.63 7.58
C ASP A 429 18.01 -25.78 7.17
N THR A 430 18.18 -26.25 5.94
CA THR A 430 17.43 -27.40 5.42
C THR A 430 18.39 -28.43 4.89
N SER A 431 18.18 -29.69 5.28
CA SER A 431 18.87 -30.81 4.67
C SER A 431 18.52 -30.90 3.19
N MET A 432 19.50 -31.24 2.35
CA MET A 432 19.26 -31.50 0.94
C MET A 432 18.20 -32.58 0.77
N GLY A 433 17.23 -32.35 -0.11
CA GLY A 433 16.15 -33.31 -0.40
C GLY A 433 14.95 -33.25 0.54
N ALA A 434 14.99 -32.46 1.63
CA ALA A 434 13.82 -32.27 2.48
C ALA A 434 12.78 -31.35 1.80
N SER A 435 11.64 -31.92 1.42
CA SER A 435 10.47 -31.17 0.96
C SER A 435 9.94 -30.29 2.10
N ARG A 436 10.00 -28.96 1.94
CA ARG A 436 9.23 -28.03 2.80
C ARG A 436 7.77 -28.02 2.38
N LEU A 437 7.07 -29.15 2.54
CA LEU A 437 5.60 -29.20 2.47
C LEU A 437 5.05 -29.45 3.87
N GLY A 438 5.19 -28.44 4.73
CA GLY A 438 4.67 -28.53 6.10
C GLY A 438 5.09 -27.36 6.98
N GLY A 439 4.59 -26.15 6.71
CA GLY A 439 4.54 -25.10 7.73
C GLY A 439 5.33 -23.82 7.49
N VAL A 440 6.13 -23.69 6.43
CA VAL A 440 6.55 -22.37 5.96
C VAL A 440 5.46 -21.87 5.02
N PRO A 441 4.74 -20.79 5.33
CA PRO A 441 3.62 -20.37 4.51
C PRO A 441 4.09 -20.14 3.07
N ARG A 442 3.28 -20.55 2.10
CA ARG A 442 3.45 -20.33 0.64
C ARG A 442 3.65 -18.85 0.24
N LEU A 443 3.65 -17.94 1.20
CA LEU A 443 3.94 -16.51 1.08
C LEU A 443 5.31 -16.19 0.46
N GLY A 444 6.24 -17.14 0.43
CA GLY A 444 7.59 -16.93 -0.09
C GLY A 444 7.73 -16.95 -1.61
N GLY A 445 6.68 -17.06 -2.42
CA GLY A 445 6.81 -17.10 -3.90
C GLY A 445 5.82 -16.24 -4.67
N MET A 446 4.81 -15.69 -3.99
CA MET A 446 3.69 -15.00 -4.60
C MET A 446 4.01 -13.51 -4.81
N GLY A 447 4.95 -13.17 -5.70
CA GLY A 447 5.17 -11.75 -6.04
C GLY A 447 6.45 -11.38 -6.79
N GLY A 448 7.26 -12.34 -7.25
CA GLY A 448 8.55 -12.05 -7.91
C GLY A 448 9.61 -11.39 -7.00
N TYR A 449 9.30 -11.23 -5.72
CA TYR A 449 10.23 -11.04 -4.60
C TYR A 449 9.70 -11.86 -3.41
N ARG A 450 10.60 -12.50 -2.66
CA ARG A 450 10.27 -13.02 -1.31
C ARG A 450 10.50 -11.91 -0.31
N VAL A 451 9.50 -11.53 0.47
CA VAL A 451 9.72 -10.71 1.67
C VAL A 451 9.56 -11.62 2.87
N TRP A 452 10.61 -11.70 3.68
CA TRP A 452 10.49 -12.34 4.99
C TRP A 452 9.91 -11.32 5.95
N ILE A 453 8.68 -11.56 6.39
CA ILE A 453 8.09 -10.89 7.54
C ILE A 453 8.43 -11.76 8.74
N LEU A 454 9.34 -11.29 9.58
CA LEU A 454 9.57 -11.95 10.87
C LEU A 454 8.86 -11.20 11.97
N VAL A 455 7.97 -11.89 12.67
CA VAL A 455 7.30 -11.39 13.86
C VAL A 455 8.02 -11.93 15.10
N VAL A 456 8.68 -11.06 15.85
CA VAL A 456 9.35 -11.41 17.10
C VAL A 456 8.50 -10.92 18.27
N ARG A 457 8.01 -11.84 19.11
CA ARG A 457 7.36 -11.49 20.39
C ARG A 457 8.43 -11.03 21.38
N LEU A 458 8.20 -9.90 22.03
CA LEU A 458 9.05 -9.39 23.11
C LEU A 458 8.32 -9.58 24.45
N SER A 459 9.07 -9.82 25.52
CA SER A 459 8.53 -9.91 26.87
C SER A 459 8.30 -8.52 27.48
N LYS A 460 7.35 -8.39 28.42
CA LYS A 460 6.98 -7.12 29.09
C LYS A 460 8.18 -6.31 29.63
N GLY A 461 9.27 -6.97 30.02
CA GLY A 461 10.56 -6.33 30.31
C GLY A 461 11.42 -6.20 29.06
N SER A 462 10.95 -5.57 27.99
CA SER A 462 11.77 -5.22 26.81
C SER A 462 11.57 -3.78 26.35
N MET A 463 10.62 -3.05 26.93
CA MET A 463 10.18 -1.72 26.48
C MET A 463 10.04 -0.72 27.65
N SER A 464 10.77 -0.94 28.73
CA SER A 464 10.76 -0.09 29.94
C SER A 464 11.96 0.84 29.99
#